data_AF-A0A803P6Q1-F1
#
_entry.id   AF-A0A803P6Q1-F1
#
_cell.length_a   1.000
_cell.length_b   1.000
_cell.length_c   1.000
_cell.angle_alpha   90.00
_cell.angle_beta   90.00
_cell.angle_gamma   90.00
#
_symmetry.space_group_name_H-M   'P 1'
#
loop_
_entity.id
_entity.type
_entity.pdbx_description
1 polymer ?
#
loop_
_entity_poly.entity_id
_entity_poly.type
_entity_poly.pdbx_seq_one_letter_code
_entity_poly.pdbx_strand_id
1 'polypeptide(L)'
;MRCGAVRFESRFNTQNQNRDRIARFEKNSNLITFMKNFNLHFFAKGLITKSLGKNGNKPEEPECNGDLYEVAYSHYATFKGLIVGFLISSKDRESSRSYFLQKNAIQAFRLVEYELSFMYQVLHTKAVVIHGKFGYSLRVITICSTVLGFVVFHFIGKHSFNNFEIEVTYSLFIVAIVLEAFSAFKLIISDWFLMAAKGNWVIRYVPKAIMQRKRWSGLVSQKDIITHCLTPKIPFNTLKSKRVAKDFVGYFHKYGVLNIVKRFLAKFTYWKTVDNYLKNFIFSELKNKSQKAINLREAIETCSERGEAALLHNSSSYIKLKWSIGEFQYAESLLLWHLATQLISNNTEQKRSKSFWKLFGQCCFQTCISQCHNDDDESSGSNPSEREYEKICKVISNYMFSILVNKPVMLAPVLGNWNVVFRDTCAEANRFFDMHKLSNHSKACEKILSVKPKVRSTAMKGERSKSVLFDACILAQQLKNEKSRWKIMSGVWVEMLSYAAINCRPFVHAQQLSKGGELLTFTWLLMNHLGLGMQFADQEQQAATKMVAII
;
A
#
# COMPACT_ATOMS: atom_id res chain seq x y z
N MET A 1 46.94 -12.42 23.79
CA MET A 1 46.33 -12.71 22.46
C MET A 1 44.86 -12.27 22.36
N ARG A 2 44.50 -11.01 22.67
CA ARG A 2 43.09 -10.53 22.60
C ARG A 2 42.89 -9.13 21.98
N CYS A 3 43.86 -8.62 21.19
CA CYS A 3 43.70 -7.37 20.43
C CYS A 3 43.60 -7.56 18.90
N GLY A 4 43.67 -8.79 18.39
CA GLY A 4 43.61 -9.08 16.94
C GLY A 4 42.20 -9.31 16.37
N ALA A 5 41.25 -9.79 17.18
CA ALA A 5 39.92 -10.20 16.71
C ALA A 5 39.00 -9.02 16.34
N VAL A 6 39.02 -7.94 17.13
CA VAL A 6 38.15 -6.77 16.92
C VAL A 6 38.51 -6.00 15.64
N ARG A 7 39.78 -6.03 15.23
CA ARG A 7 40.26 -5.36 14.01
C ARG A 7 39.96 -6.18 12.74
N PHE A 8 39.80 -7.49 12.87
CA PHE A 8 39.41 -8.37 11.76
C PHE A 8 37.90 -8.29 11.51
N GLU A 9 37.07 -8.23 12.55
CA GLU A 9 35.62 -8.08 12.43
C GLU A 9 35.22 -6.73 11.82
N SER A 10 35.91 -5.63 12.16
CA SER A 10 35.62 -4.32 11.54
C SER A 10 35.99 -4.27 10.05
N ARG A 11 37.09 -4.93 9.64
CA ARG A 11 37.50 -5.08 8.24
C ARG A 11 36.61 -6.03 7.44
N PHE A 12 36.13 -7.11 8.05
CA PHE A 12 35.18 -8.03 7.41
C PHE A 12 33.80 -7.38 7.20
N ASN A 13 33.34 -6.57 8.17
CA ASN A 13 32.07 -5.86 8.07
C ASN A 13 32.13 -4.72 7.03
N THR A 14 33.26 -4.01 6.91
CA THR A 14 33.47 -3.02 5.83
C THR A 14 33.66 -3.68 4.46
N GLN A 15 34.30 -4.85 4.35
CA GLN A 15 34.37 -5.59 3.09
C GLN A 15 33.02 -6.15 2.64
N ASN A 16 32.18 -6.66 3.55
CA ASN A 16 30.82 -7.11 3.21
C ASN A 16 29.91 -5.93 2.85
N GLN A 17 30.02 -4.80 3.55
CA GLN A 17 29.29 -3.58 3.20
C GLN A 17 29.73 -3.01 1.84
N ASN A 18 31.01 -3.13 1.49
CA ASN A 18 31.53 -2.75 0.18
C ASN A 18 31.16 -3.76 -0.91
N ARG A 19 31.14 -5.08 -0.65
CA ARG A 19 30.62 -6.09 -1.60
C ARG A 19 29.12 -5.90 -1.86
N ASP A 20 28.33 -5.58 -0.84
CA ASP A 20 26.91 -5.23 -1.00
C ASP A 20 26.72 -3.89 -1.73
N ARG A 21 27.66 -2.96 -1.63
CA ARG A 21 27.67 -1.72 -2.42
C ARG A 21 28.08 -1.97 -3.89
N ILE A 22 29.03 -2.86 -4.13
CA ILE A 22 29.48 -3.26 -5.47
C ILE A 22 28.39 -4.09 -6.18
N ALA A 23 27.75 -5.04 -5.48
CA ALA A 23 26.59 -5.78 -6.00
C ALA A 23 25.37 -4.87 -6.23
N ARG A 24 25.20 -3.82 -5.40
CA ARG A 24 24.25 -2.72 -5.68
C ARG A 24 24.63 -1.94 -6.93
N PHE A 25 25.92 -1.65 -7.16
CA PHE A 25 26.41 -0.97 -8.34
C PHE A 25 26.30 -1.81 -9.62
N GLU A 26 26.51 -3.12 -9.57
CA GLU A 26 26.35 -4.03 -10.72
C GLU A 26 24.88 -4.28 -11.08
N LYS A 27 24.02 -4.48 -10.06
CA LYS A 27 22.58 -4.66 -10.31
C LYS A 27 21.92 -3.35 -10.75
N ASN A 28 22.37 -2.22 -10.20
CA ASN A 28 22.00 -0.90 -10.71
C ASN A 28 22.65 -0.64 -12.06
N SER A 29 23.86 -1.11 -12.38
CA SER A 29 24.49 -0.98 -13.70
C SER A 29 23.66 -1.66 -14.78
N ASN A 30 23.13 -2.86 -14.53
CA ASN A 30 22.25 -3.54 -15.48
C ASN A 30 20.90 -2.83 -15.65
N LEU A 31 20.33 -2.28 -14.57
CA LEU A 31 19.10 -1.48 -14.63
C LEU A 31 19.33 -0.09 -15.25
N ILE A 32 20.48 0.53 -15.00
CA ILE A 32 20.95 1.80 -15.54
C ILE A 32 21.31 1.63 -17.01
N THR A 33 21.91 0.52 -17.41
CA THR A 33 22.20 0.18 -18.82
C THR A 33 20.91 -0.13 -19.55
N PHE A 34 19.98 -0.86 -18.93
CA PHE A 34 18.62 -1.04 -19.42
C PHE A 34 17.91 0.32 -19.59
N MET A 35 17.99 1.22 -18.60
CA MET A 35 17.32 2.54 -18.67
C MET A 35 18.05 3.59 -19.52
N LYS A 36 19.38 3.54 -19.62
CA LYS A 36 20.18 4.38 -20.52
C LYS A 36 20.01 3.94 -21.98
N ASN A 37 19.97 2.64 -22.26
CA ASN A 37 19.66 2.12 -23.60
C ASN A 37 18.18 2.33 -23.99
N PHE A 38 17.28 2.51 -23.02
CA PHE A 38 15.86 2.85 -23.24
C PHE A 38 15.58 4.36 -23.33
N ASN A 39 16.58 5.23 -23.20
CA ASN A 39 16.41 6.67 -23.35
C ASN A 39 16.32 7.03 -24.85
N LEU A 40 15.09 7.08 -25.37
CA LEU A 40 14.82 7.80 -26.62
C LEU A 40 15.11 9.30 -26.40
N HIS A 41 16.23 9.74 -26.96
CA HIS A 41 16.73 11.12 -27.02
C HIS A 41 15.81 12.08 -27.84
N PHE A 42 14.49 11.89 -27.91
CA PHE A 42 13.68 12.63 -28.91
C PHE A 42 12.42 13.35 -28.45
N PHE A 43 12.08 13.41 -27.15
CA PHE A 43 10.86 14.14 -26.74
C PHE A 43 11.01 15.19 -25.62
N ALA A 44 12.18 15.32 -25.00
CA ALA A 44 12.37 16.27 -23.88
C ALA A 44 12.72 17.70 -24.31
N LYS A 45 13.12 17.94 -25.57
CA LYS A 45 13.59 19.27 -26.02
C LYS A 45 12.48 20.24 -26.48
N GLY A 46 11.22 19.80 -26.59
CA GLY A 46 10.13 20.62 -27.14
C GLY A 46 9.13 21.21 -26.14
N LEU A 47 9.07 20.72 -24.90
CA LEU A 47 7.98 21.04 -23.96
C LEU A 47 8.40 21.91 -22.77
N ILE A 48 9.70 22.05 -22.49
CA ILE A 48 10.19 22.80 -21.31
C ILE A 48 10.11 24.33 -21.51
N THR A 49 9.97 24.82 -22.74
CA THR A 49 9.98 26.26 -23.03
C THR A 49 8.61 26.93 -23.02
N LYS A 50 7.48 26.20 -22.87
CA LYS A 50 6.13 26.80 -23.01
C LYS A 50 5.30 26.92 -21.72
N SER A 51 5.62 26.23 -20.63
CA SER A 51 4.74 26.22 -19.44
C SER A 51 5.14 27.16 -18.29
N LEU A 52 6.23 27.94 -18.41
CA LEU A 52 6.69 28.85 -17.35
C LEU A 52 6.39 30.34 -17.64
N GLY A 53 5.45 30.64 -18.52
CA GLY A 53 5.09 32.02 -18.87
C GLY A 53 3.59 32.22 -18.99
N LYS A 54 2.88 32.33 -17.86
CA LYS A 54 1.69 33.18 -17.64
C LYS A 54 1.07 32.87 -16.27
N ASN A 55 1.57 33.53 -15.22
CA ASN A 55 0.80 33.75 -14.00
C ASN A 55 0.09 35.10 -14.15
N GLY A 56 -1.24 35.04 -14.23
CA GLY A 56 -2.12 36.19 -14.10
C GLY A 56 -3.40 35.71 -13.43
N ASN A 57 -3.66 36.21 -12.22
CA ASN A 57 -4.79 35.89 -11.36
C ASN A 57 -6.12 35.83 -12.12
N LYS A 58 -6.77 34.66 -12.12
CA LYS A 58 -8.20 34.51 -12.38
C LYS A 58 -8.80 33.48 -11.42
N PRO A 59 -10.06 33.66 -10.99
CA PRO A 59 -10.72 32.83 -9.99
C PRO A 59 -10.93 31.38 -10.50
N GLU A 60 -10.92 30.43 -9.56
CA GLU A 60 -10.99 28.98 -9.77
C GLU A 60 -12.25 28.57 -10.57
N GLU A 61 -12.06 28.32 -11.87
CA GLU A 61 -12.95 27.47 -12.67
C GLU A 61 -12.61 25.99 -12.42
N PRO A 62 -13.58 25.06 -12.50
CA PRO A 62 -13.31 23.63 -12.36
C PRO A 62 -12.37 23.15 -13.47
N GLU A 63 -11.09 22.93 -13.13
CA GLU A 63 -10.05 22.38 -14.02
C GLU A 63 -10.60 21.18 -14.82
N CYS A 64 -10.52 21.26 -16.14
CA CYS A 64 -10.93 20.15 -17.00
C CYS A 64 -10.02 18.94 -16.74
N ASN A 65 -10.57 17.72 -16.67
CA ASN A 65 -9.78 16.51 -16.41
C ASN A 65 -8.63 16.27 -17.41
N GLY A 66 -8.67 16.89 -18.59
CA GLY A 66 -7.58 16.89 -19.56
C GLY A 66 -6.33 17.64 -19.09
N ASP A 67 -6.50 18.69 -18.29
CA ASP A 67 -5.40 19.49 -17.72
C ASP A 67 -4.71 18.72 -16.59
N LEU A 68 -5.49 18.03 -15.75
CA LEU A 68 -4.97 17.21 -14.65
C LEU A 68 -4.07 16.06 -15.13
N TYR A 69 -4.41 15.47 -16.27
CA TYR A 69 -3.64 14.39 -16.88
C TYR A 69 -2.28 14.87 -17.42
N GLU A 70 -2.22 16.08 -17.99
CA GLU A 70 -0.97 16.68 -18.48
C GLU A 70 -0.03 17.02 -17.32
N VAL A 71 -0.56 17.58 -16.24
CA VAL A 71 0.21 17.81 -15.01
C VAL A 71 0.76 16.50 -14.46
N ALA A 72 -0.05 15.44 -14.42
CA ALA A 72 0.40 14.12 -13.96
C ALA A 72 1.54 13.58 -14.83
N TYR A 73 1.49 13.75 -16.16
CA TYR A 73 2.58 13.31 -17.02
C TYR A 73 3.89 14.06 -16.76
N SER A 74 3.80 15.38 -16.55
CA SER A 74 4.95 16.22 -16.18
C SER A 74 5.58 15.77 -14.87
N HIS A 75 4.76 15.57 -13.82
CA HIS A 75 5.24 15.05 -12.54
C HIS A 75 5.83 13.66 -12.65
N TYR A 76 5.18 12.75 -13.39
CA TYR A 76 5.73 11.42 -13.68
C TYR A 76 7.13 11.52 -14.31
N ALA A 77 7.32 12.39 -15.31
CA ALA A 77 8.60 12.54 -15.99
C ALA A 77 9.73 12.97 -15.03
N THR A 78 9.40 13.80 -14.04
CA THR A 78 10.32 14.29 -13.00
C THR A 78 10.55 13.24 -11.90
N PHE A 79 9.49 12.56 -11.43
CA PHE A 79 9.51 11.67 -10.27
C PHE A 79 9.83 10.21 -10.61
N LYS A 80 9.82 9.79 -11.89
CA LYS A 80 10.19 8.42 -12.30
C LYS A 80 11.58 7.99 -11.85
N GLY A 81 12.49 8.95 -11.67
CA GLY A 81 13.86 8.70 -11.19
C GLY A 81 13.91 8.07 -9.79
N LEU A 82 12.90 8.34 -8.95
CA LEU A 82 12.81 7.81 -7.59
C LEU A 82 12.84 6.28 -7.54
N ILE A 83 12.28 5.61 -8.55
CA ILE A 83 12.20 4.14 -8.62
C ILE A 83 13.59 3.50 -8.66
N VAL A 84 14.54 4.21 -9.28
CA VAL A 84 15.93 3.79 -9.48
C VAL A 84 16.85 4.35 -8.38
N GLY A 85 16.29 5.15 -7.46
CA GLY A 85 17.05 5.85 -6.44
C GLY A 85 17.77 7.09 -6.95
N PHE A 86 17.31 7.71 -8.05
CA PHE A 86 17.81 9.02 -8.46
C PHE A 86 17.24 10.12 -7.57
N LEU A 87 18.11 11.09 -7.27
CA LEU A 87 17.79 12.27 -6.48
C LEU A 87 17.00 13.27 -7.34
N ILE A 88 15.88 13.78 -6.83
CA ILE A 88 15.11 14.85 -7.47
C ILE A 88 15.77 16.21 -7.17
N SER A 89 15.70 17.15 -8.12
CA SER A 89 16.19 18.53 -7.90
C SER A 89 15.39 19.24 -6.79
N SER A 90 16.05 20.06 -5.97
CA SER A 90 15.37 20.86 -4.94
C SER A 90 14.29 21.77 -5.53
N LYS A 91 14.52 22.32 -6.73
CA LYS A 91 13.54 23.14 -7.45
C LYS A 91 12.29 22.35 -7.84
N ASP A 92 12.48 21.14 -8.36
CA ASP A 92 11.38 20.27 -8.78
C ASP A 92 10.55 19.79 -7.58
N ARG A 93 11.23 19.51 -6.45
CA ARG A 93 10.59 19.20 -5.18
C ARG A 93 9.71 20.35 -4.70
N GLU A 94 10.22 21.58 -4.64
CA GLU A 94 9.45 22.72 -4.13
C GLU A 94 8.30 23.10 -5.07
N SER A 95 8.51 23.00 -6.38
CA SER A 95 7.45 23.18 -7.39
C SER A 95 6.32 22.15 -7.21
N SER A 96 6.65 20.88 -7.00
CA SER A 96 5.66 19.85 -6.72
C SER A 96 4.96 20.07 -5.37
N ARG A 97 5.73 20.44 -4.33
CA ARG A 97 5.20 20.67 -2.98
C ARG A 97 4.18 21.79 -2.98
N SER A 98 4.53 22.95 -3.51
CA SER A 98 3.63 24.11 -3.64
C SER A 98 2.35 23.75 -4.41
N TYR A 99 2.45 22.98 -5.50
CA TYR A 99 1.29 22.51 -6.25
C TYR A 99 0.36 21.63 -5.39
N PHE A 100 0.90 20.59 -4.73
CA PHE A 100 0.09 19.69 -3.90
C PHE A 100 -0.48 20.37 -2.65
N LEU A 101 0.20 21.36 -2.09
CA LEU A 101 -0.33 22.16 -0.97
C LEU A 101 -1.58 22.96 -1.34
N GLN A 102 -1.82 23.26 -2.62
CA GLN A 102 -3.02 23.97 -3.07
C GLN A 102 -4.18 23.02 -3.39
N LYS A 103 -3.92 21.72 -3.61
CA LYS A 103 -4.95 20.76 -4.02
C LYS A 103 -5.73 20.17 -2.84
N ASN A 104 -6.91 19.62 -3.17
CA ASN A 104 -7.70 18.78 -2.27
C ASN A 104 -7.28 17.31 -2.38
N ALA A 105 -7.67 16.47 -1.41
CA ALA A 105 -7.21 15.08 -1.38
C ALA A 105 -7.70 14.26 -2.58
N ILE A 106 -8.93 14.50 -3.06
CA ILE A 106 -9.49 13.75 -4.18
C ILE A 106 -8.67 14.01 -5.46
N GLN A 107 -8.32 15.27 -5.72
CA GLN A 107 -7.46 15.67 -6.82
C GLN A 107 -6.04 15.12 -6.65
N ALA A 108 -5.45 15.22 -5.45
CA ALA A 108 -4.12 14.71 -5.17
C ALA A 108 -4.01 13.19 -5.38
N PHE A 109 -4.96 12.42 -4.86
CA PHE A 109 -5.01 10.97 -5.08
C PHE A 109 -5.24 10.61 -6.55
N ARG A 110 -6.05 11.38 -7.29
CA ARG A 110 -6.27 11.18 -8.72
C ARG A 110 -5.01 11.49 -9.55
N LEU A 111 -4.27 12.53 -9.19
CA LEU A 111 -2.99 12.86 -9.83
C LEU A 111 -1.98 11.73 -9.65
N VAL A 112 -1.81 11.26 -8.40
CA VAL A 112 -0.96 10.12 -8.07
C VAL A 112 -1.42 8.84 -8.76
N GLU A 113 -2.73 8.62 -8.90
CA GLU A 113 -3.26 7.48 -9.66
C GLU A 113 -2.81 7.50 -11.13
N TYR A 114 -2.85 8.67 -11.78
CA TYR A 114 -2.36 8.83 -13.15
C TYR A 114 -0.84 8.62 -13.24
N GLU A 115 -0.07 9.18 -12.32
CA GLU A 115 1.38 9.01 -12.27
C GLU A 115 1.80 7.55 -12.11
N LEU A 116 1.17 6.83 -11.18
CA LEU A 116 1.43 5.41 -10.98
C LEU A 116 1.00 4.56 -12.18
N SER A 117 -0.03 4.98 -12.93
CA SER A 117 -0.42 4.33 -14.19
C SER A 117 0.64 4.51 -15.27
N PHE A 118 1.21 5.70 -15.41
CA PHE A 118 2.33 5.92 -16.33
C PHE A 118 3.55 5.08 -15.93
N MET A 119 3.88 5.03 -14.64
CA MET A 119 4.96 4.17 -14.13
C MET A 119 4.70 2.70 -14.45
N TYR A 120 3.47 2.22 -14.25
CA TYR A 120 3.09 0.85 -14.58
C TYR A 120 3.30 0.55 -16.07
N GLN A 121 2.87 1.45 -16.96
CA GLN A 121 3.01 1.26 -18.40
C GLN A 121 4.46 1.24 -18.85
N VAL A 122 5.32 2.05 -18.25
CA VAL A 122 6.74 2.06 -18.61
C VAL A 122 7.49 0.83 -18.09
N LEU A 123 7.13 0.36 -16.89
CA LEU A 123 7.87 -0.71 -16.22
C LEU A 123 7.38 -2.11 -16.54
N HIS A 124 6.07 -2.30 -16.64
CA HIS A 124 5.46 -3.64 -16.68
C HIS A 124 4.80 -3.96 -18.00
N THR A 125 4.41 -2.95 -18.77
CA THR A 125 3.95 -3.19 -20.13
C THR A 125 5.13 -2.90 -21.05
N LYS A 126 5.31 -3.73 -22.10
CA LYS A 126 6.28 -3.43 -23.17
C LYS A 126 5.87 -2.19 -24.00
N ALA A 127 4.98 -1.33 -23.46
CA ALA A 127 4.32 -0.23 -24.15
C ALA A 127 5.33 0.75 -24.73
N VAL A 128 6.44 1.04 -24.05
CA VAL A 128 7.47 1.96 -24.59
C VAL A 128 8.12 1.43 -25.88
N VAL A 129 8.33 0.12 -25.98
CA VAL A 129 8.87 -0.53 -27.20
C VAL A 129 7.81 -0.67 -28.28
N ILE A 130 6.57 -0.98 -27.88
CA ILE A 130 5.45 -1.17 -28.82
C ILE A 130 4.95 0.17 -29.39
N HIS A 131 5.04 1.26 -28.62
CA HIS A 131 4.61 2.60 -29.03
C HIS A 131 5.66 3.39 -29.84
N GLY A 132 6.85 2.83 -30.05
CA GLY A 132 7.78 3.35 -31.05
C GLY A 132 7.27 3.09 -32.48
N LYS A 133 7.65 3.93 -33.45
CA LYS A 133 7.29 3.73 -34.88
C LYS A 133 7.60 2.30 -35.34
N PHE A 134 8.74 1.76 -34.90
CA PHE A 134 9.17 0.39 -35.19
C PHE A 134 8.24 -0.69 -34.59
N GLY A 135 7.75 -0.48 -33.36
CA GLY A 135 6.83 -1.42 -32.70
C GLY A 135 5.47 -1.48 -33.39
N TYR A 136 4.94 -0.34 -33.83
CA TYR A 136 3.72 -0.28 -34.64
C TYR A 136 3.89 -0.96 -36.00
N SER A 137 4.99 -0.69 -36.71
CA SER A 137 5.27 -1.35 -37.99
C SER A 137 5.38 -2.87 -37.85
N LEU A 138 6.09 -3.37 -36.83
CA LEU A 138 6.17 -4.82 -36.57
C LEU A 138 4.81 -5.45 -36.29
N ARG A 139 3.94 -4.76 -35.53
CA ARG A 139 2.57 -5.26 -35.25
C ARG A 139 1.69 -5.31 -36.49
N VAL A 140 1.79 -4.33 -37.37
CA VAL A 140 1.08 -4.37 -38.65
C VAL A 140 1.58 -5.54 -39.49
N ILE A 141 2.89 -5.76 -39.53
CA ILE A 141 3.49 -6.90 -40.25
C ILE A 141 3.02 -8.24 -39.68
N THR A 142 2.95 -8.41 -38.35
CA THR A 142 2.48 -9.67 -37.73
C THR A 142 0.99 -9.91 -38.00
N ILE A 143 0.16 -8.86 -37.95
CA ILE A 143 -1.26 -8.96 -38.29
C ILE A 143 -1.42 -9.36 -39.76
N CYS A 144 -0.75 -8.66 -40.67
CA CYS A 144 -0.82 -8.93 -42.11
C CYS A 144 -0.32 -10.34 -42.45
N SER A 145 0.80 -10.78 -41.87
CA SER A 145 1.33 -12.13 -42.10
C SER A 145 0.44 -13.23 -41.53
N THR A 146 -0.20 -13.02 -40.37
CA THR A 146 -1.16 -13.98 -39.78
C THR A 146 -2.42 -14.10 -40.64
N VAL A 147 -2.98 -12.97 -41.09
CA VAL A 147 -4.15 -12.95 -41.97
C VAL A 147 -3.81 -13.55 -43.33
N LEU A 148 -2.65 -13.21 -43.90
CA LEU A 148 -2.19 -13.79 -45.16
C LEU A 148 -1.98 -15.31 -45.05
N GLY A 149 -1.37 -15.78 -43.96
CA GLY A 149 -1.20 -17.20 -43.69
C GLY A 149 -2.54 -17.95 -43.60
N PHE A 150 -3.53 -17.35 -42.92
CA PHE A 150 -4.89 -17.89 -42.86
C PHE A 150 -5.56 -17.97 -44.23
N VAL A 151 -5.44 -16.91 -45.04
CA VAL A 151 -6.01 -16.85 -46.40
C VAL A 151 -5.35 -17.90 -47.31
N VAL A 152 -4.02 -17.96 -47.32
CA VAL A 152 -3.27 -18.94 -48.13
C VAL A 152 -3.61 -20.38 -47.72
N PHE A 153 -3.68 -20.67 -46.41
CA PHE A 153 -4.09 -21.98 -45.92
C PHE A 153 -5.54 -22.35 -46.26
N HIS A 154 -6.43 -21.35 -46.38
CA HIS A 154 -7.80 -21.57 -46.82
C HIS A 154 -7.88 -21.95 -48.30
N PHE A 155 -7.04 -21.35 -49.15
CA PHE A 155 -7.06 -21.57 -50.60
C PHE A 155 -6.18 -22.73 -51.10
N ILE A 156 -5.21 -23.21 -50.32
CA ILE A 156 -4.42 -24.40 -50.67
C ILE A 156 -5.32 -25.65 -50.64
N GLY A 157 -5.29 -26.45 -51.72
CA GLY A 157 -5.99 -27.72 -51.79
C GLY A 157 -5.49 -28.70 -50.72
N LYS A 158 -6.41 -29.22 -49.90
CA LYS A 158 -6.07 -29.98 -48.68
C LYS A 158 -6.08 -31.50 -48.87
N HIS A 159 -5.89 -31.95 -50.10
CA HIS A 159 -6.11 -33.34 -50.51
C HIS A 159 -5.14 -34.35 -49.86
N SER A 160 -4.04 -33.89 -49.26
CA SER A 160 -3.02 -34.73 -48.61
C SER A 160 -3.00 -34.66 -47.08
N PHE A 161 -3.85 -33.87 -46.43
CA PHE A 161 -3.81 -33.64 -44.99
C PHE A 161 -4.92 -34.38 -44.26
N ASN A 162 -4.62 -34.85 -43.05
CA ASN A 162 -5.64 -35.47 -42.20
C ASN A 162 -6.64 -34.41 -41.70
N ASN A 163 -7.92 -34.77 -41.60
CA ASN A 163 -8.97 -33.87 -41.10
C ASN A 163 -8.65 -33.25 -39.73
N PHE A 164 -7.99 -34.01 -38.85
CA PHE A 164 -7.53 -33.54 -37.55
C PHE A 164 -6.47 -32.43 -37.65
N GLU A 165 -5.52 -32.55 -38.58
CA GLU A 165 -4.48 -31.54 -38.79
C GLU A 165 -5.08 -30.23 -39.31
N ILE A 166 -6.05 -30.33 -40.23
CA ILE A 166 -6.78 -29.19 -40.76
C ILE A 166 -7.53 -28.45 -39.64
N GLU A 167 -8.20 -29.19 -38.73
CA GLU A 167 -8.93 -28.62 -37.59
C GLU A 167 -8.00 -27.92 -36.59
N VAL A 168 -6.84 -28.52 -36.28
CA VAL A 168 -5.82 -27.92 -35.40
C VAL A 168 -5.26 -26.63 -36.01
N THR A 169 -4.93 -26.62 -37.29
CA THR A 169 -4.39 -25.42 -37.96
C THR A 169 -5.41 -24.29 -37.99
N TYR A 170 -6.69 -24.57 -38.26
CA TYR A 170 -7.75 -23.56 -38.17
C TYR A 170 -7.90 -23.01 -36.76
N SER A 171 -7.89 -23.87 -35.75
CA SER A 171 -7.96 -23.47 -34.34
C SER A 171 -6.81 -22.53 -33.96
N LEU A 172 -5.58 -22.83 -34.43
CA LEU A 172 -4.41 -21.99 -34.17
C LEU A 172 -4.53 -20.61 -34.81
N PHE A 173 -4.97 -20.53 -36.07
CA PHE A 173 -5.16 -19.23 -36.74
C PHE A 173 -6.24 -18.38 -36.07
N ILE A 174 -7.37 -18.99 -35.67
CA ILE A 174 -8.44 -18.28 -34.96
C ILE A 174 -7.91 -17.72 -33.64
N VAL A 175 -7.21 -18.52 -32.83
CA VAL A 175 -6.61 -18.07 -31.57
C VAL A 175 -5.58 -16.96 -31.82
N ALA A 176 -4.72 -17.10 -32.84
CA ALA A 176 -3.73 -16.08 -33.19
C ALA A 176 -4.38 -14.75 -33.59
N ILE A 177 -5.40 -14.77 -34.45
CA ILE A 177 -6.15 -13.58 -34.87
C ILE A 177 -6.85 -12.93 -33.67
N VAL A 178 -7.48 -13.72 -32.79
CA VAL A 178 -8.12 -13.20 -31.57
C VAL A 178 -7.10 -12.55 -30.63
N LEU A 179 -5.92 -13.17 -30.45
CA LEU A 179 -4.85 -12.61 -29.62
C LEU A 179 -4.28 -11.31 -30.20
N GLU A 180 -4.07 -11.24 -31.52
CA GLU A 180 -3.63 -10.02 -32.20
C GLU A 180 -4.71 -8.91 -32.12
N ALA A 181 -5.99 -9.25 -32.31
CA ALA A 181 -7.10 -8.31 -32.14
C ALA A 181 -7.17 -7.77 -30.70
N PHE A 182 -7.00 -8.62 -29.70
CA PHE A 182 -6.95 -8.21 -28.29
C PHE A 182 -5.74 -7.32 -27.99
N SER A 183 -4.59 -7.60 -28.60
CA SER A 183 -3.39 -6.76 -28.48
C SER A 183 -3.58 -5.39 -29.14
N ALA A 184 -4.16 -5.33 -30.35
CA ALA A 184 -4.48 -4.09 -31.04
C ALA A 184 -5.51 -3.26 -30.25
N PHE A 185 -6.54 -3.91 -29.72
CA PHE A 185 -7.54 -3.28 -28.85
C PHE A 185 -6.92 -2.65 -27.59
N LYS A 186 -5.98 -3.35 -26.94
CA LYS A 186 -5.21 -2.80 -25.81
C LYS A 186 -4.39 -1.57 -26.19
N LEU A 187 -3.86 -1.51 -27.41
CA LEU A 187 -3.09 -0.36 -27.89
C LEU A 187 -3.97 0.86 -28.17
N ILE A 188 -5.16 0.66 -28.72
CA ILE A 188 -6.15 1.73 -28.96
C ILE A 188 -6.62 2.34 -27.63
N ILE A 189 -6.74 1.51 -26.58
CA ILE A 189 -7.15 1.95 -25.23
C ILE A 189 -5.98 2.55 -24.42
N SER A 190 -4.75 2.41 -24.89
CA SER A 190 -3.55 2.86 -24.16
C SER A 190 -3.48 4.38 -24.05
N ASP A 191 -2.89 4.83 -22.94
CA ASP A 191 -2.66 6.23 -22.58
C ASP A 191 -1.79 6.99 -23.60
N TRP A 192 -0.96 6.27 -24.36
CA TRP A 192 -0.17 6.84 -25.46
C TRP A 192 -1.02 7.23 -26.67
N PHE A 193 -2.10 6.49 -26.98
CA PHE A 193 -3.02 6.86 -28.05
C PHE A 193 -3.77 8.16 -27.71
N LEU A 194 -4.12 8.36 -26.44
CA LEU A 194 -4.70 9.63 -25.96
C LEU A 194 -3.75 10.81 -26.17
N MET A 195 -2.45 10.60 -25.93
CA MET A 195 -1.42 11.62 -26.17
C MET A 195 -1.21 11.90 -27.66
N ALA A 196 -1.12 10.85 -28.49
CA ALA A 196 -0.93 10.98 -29.94
C ALA A 196 -2.15 11.56 -30.67
N ALA A 197 -3.35 11.37 -30.13
CA ALA A 197 -4.58 12.00 -30.63
C ALA A 197 -4.71 13.49 -30.24
N LYS A 198 -3.86 14.00 -29.33
CA LYS A 198 -3.88 15.39 -28.85
C LYS A 198 -3.30 16.32 -29.91
N GLY A 199 -4.20 17.07 -30.56
CA GLY A 199 -3.93 17.94 -31.70
C GLY A 199 -4.89 17.73 -32.88
N ASN A 200 -5.59 16.59 -32.91
CA ASN A 200 -6.57 16.26 -33.95
C ASN A 200 -8.01 16.27 -33.40
N TRP A 201 -8.98 16.46 -34.29
CA TRP A 201 -10.43 16.39 -34.03
C TRP A 201 -10.89 15.07 -33.37
N VAL A 202 -10.04 14.04 -33.39
CA VAL A 202 -10.26 12.69 -32.86
C VAL A 202 -10.44 12.66 -31.33
N ILE A 203 -9.90 13.63 -30.57
CA ILE A 203 -10.17 13.73 -29.12
C ILE A 203 -11.66 13.82 -28.79
N ARG A 204 -12.47 14.44 -29.67
CA ARG A 204 -13.92 14.56 -29.50
C ARG A 204 -14.63 13.19 -29.48
N TYR A 205 -14.01 12.17 -30.07
CA TYR A 205 -14.51 10.80 -30.16
C TYR A 205 -13.91 9.85 -29.14
N VAL A 206 -12.90 10.28 -28.37
CA VAL A 206 -12.42 9.50 -27.22
C VAL A 206 -13.54 9.49 -26.17
N PRO A 207 -14.09 8.32 -25.81
CA PRO A 207 -15.15 8.26 -24.82
C PRO A 207 -14.66 8.85 -23.50
N LYS A 208 -15.44 9.75 -22.88
CA LYS A 208 -15.20 10.25 -21.51
C LYS A 208 -14.91 9.09 -20.54
N ALA A 209 -15.54 7.93 -20.76
CA ALA A 209 -15.31 6.69 -20.02
C ALA A 209 -13.87 6.15 -20.07
N ILE A 210 -13.09 6.40 -21.14
CA ILE A 210 -11.67 5.99 -21.24
C ILE A 210 -10.79 6.92 -20.39
N MET A 211 -11.01 8.24 -20.46
CA MET A 211 -10.29 9.20 -19.62
C MET A 211 -10.65 9.07 -18.13
N GLN A 212 -11.86 8.60 -17.83
CA GLN A 212 -12.39 8.42 -16.47
C GLN A 212 -12.15 7.02 -15.89
N ARG A 213 -11.38 6.14 -16.55
CA ARG A 213 -11.11 4.79 -16.02
C ARG A 213 -10.36 4.88 -14.70
N LYS A 214 -10.96 4.32 -13.65
CA LYS A 214 -10.26 4.02 -12.40
C LYS A 214 -9.17 2.98 -12.70
N ARG A 215 -7.92 3.40 -12.60
CA ARG A 215 -6.71 2.58 -12.81
C ARG A 215 -6.29 1.90 -11.52
N TRP A 216 -6.72 2.44 -10.37
CA TRP A 216 -6.65 1.80 -9.08
C TRP A 216 -8.05 1.39 -8.61
N SER A 217 -8.17 0.14 -8.14
CA SER A 217 -9.44 -0.41 -7.65
C SER A 217 -9.97 0.32 -6.41
N GLY A 218 -9.11 1.08 -5.71
CA GLY A 218 -9.44 1.72 -4.45
C GLY A 218 -9.69 0.72 -3.32
N LEU A 219 -9.34 -0.57 -3.51
CA LEU A 219 -9.57 -1.64 -2.55
C LEU A 219 -8.25 -1.97 -1.83
N VAL A 220 -8.31 -2.04 -0.51
CA VAL A 220 -7.21 -2.48 0.34
C VAL A 220 -7.52 -3.82 0.97
N SER A 221 -6.49 -4.66 1.03
CA SER A 221 -6.55 -5.93 1.73
C SER A 221 -6.80 -5.72 3.22
N GLN A 222 -7.60 -6.59 3.85
CA GLN A 222 -7.93 -6.50 5.27
C GLN A 222 -7.67 -7.84 5.95
N LYS A 223 -7.07 -7.77 7.13
CA LYS A 223 -6.80 -8.93 7.97
C LYS A 223 -6.83 -8.51 9.43
N ASP A 224 -7.36 -9.39 10.28
CA ASP A 224 -7.40 -9.22 11.73
C ASP A 224 -6.63 -10.35 12.40
N ILE A 225 -5.74 -9.99 13.32
CA ILE A 225 -4.90 -10.90 14.09
C ILE A 225 -5.69 -11.81 15.03
N ILE A 226 -6.78 -11.34 15.65
CA ILE A 226 -7.54 -12.15 16.62
C ILE A 226 -8.30 -13.23 15.87
N THR A 227 -8.97 -12.86 14.77
CA THR A 227 -9.55 -13.82 13.83
C THR A 227 -8.49 -14.80 13.31
N HIS A 228 -7.29 -14.30 12.97
CA HIS A 228 -6.18 -15.16 12.53
C HIS A 228 -5.76 -16.18 13.60
N CYS A 229 -5.66 -15.79 14.87
CA CYS A 229 -5.31 -16.69 15.97
C CYS A 229 -6.42 -17.70 16.29
N LEU A 230 -7.69 -17.28 16.24
CA LEU A 230 -8.84 -18.15 16.42
C LEU A 230 -8.99 -19.22 15.33
N THR A 231 -8.38 -19.01 14.15
CA THR A 231 -8.33 -20.08 13.13
C THR A 231 -7.36 -21.19 13.55
N PRO A 232 -7.82 -22.44 13.69
CA PRO A 232 -6.94 -23.56 14.04
C PRO A 232 -5.86 -23.77 12.97
N LYS A 233 -4.65 -24.08 13.43
CA LYS A 233 -3.54 -24.44 12.55
C LYS A 233 -3.81 -25.80 11.93
N ILE A 234 -3.96 -25.86 10.61
CA ILE A 234 -4.00 -27.13 9.89
C ILE A 234 -2.61 -27.77 10.01
N PRO A 235 -2.49 -29.03 10.47
CA PRO A 235 -1.20 -29.71 10.58
C PRO A 235 -0.69 -30.09 9.19
N PHE A 236 -0.15 -29.13 8.43
CA PHE A 236 0.44 -29.40 7.10
C PHE A 236 1.88 -29.91 7.16
N ASN A 237 2.60 -29.70 8.26
CA ASN A 237 4.04 -29.99 8.33
C ASN A 237 4.37 -31.49 8.52
N THR A 238 3.37 -32.36 8.60
CA THR A 238 3.50 -33.81 8.76
C THR A 238 3.22 -34.60 7.48
N LEU A 239 3.27 -33.94 6.30
CA LEU A 239 2.92 -34.51 4.98
C LEU A 239 3.91 -35.54 4.40
N LYS A 240 4.60 -36.32 5.25
CA LYS A 240 5.48 -37.43 4.82
C LYS A 240 5.08 -38.81 5.37
N SER A 241 3.99 -38.94 6.14
CA SER A 241 3.60 -40.19 6.81
C SER A 241 2.15 -40.63 6.53
N LYS A 242 1.90 -41.94 6.38
CA LYS A 242 0.54 -42.54 6.24
C LYS A 242 -0.40 -42.23 7.43
N ARG A 243 0.12 -41.77 8.57
CA ARG A 243 -0.65 -41.31 9.74
C ARG A 243 -1.48 -40.05 9.47
N VAL A 244 -1.12 -39.30 8.42
CA VAL A 244 -1.78 -38.05 7.99
C VAL A 244 -3.25 -38.22 7.69
N ALA A 245 -3.67 -39.31 7.02
CA ALA A 245 -5.07 -39.50 6.67
C ALA A 245 -5.95 -39.65 7.93
N LYS A 246 -5.45 -40.32 8.98
CA LYS A 246 -6.19 -40.53 10.22
C LYS A 246 -6.30 -39.25 11.05
N ASP A 247 -5.23 -38.46 11.10
CA ASP A 247 -5.22 -37.15 11.78
C ASP A 247 -6.04 -36.11 11.02
N PHE A 248 -5.98 -36.10 9.68
CA PHE A 248 -6.83 -35.24 8.84
C PHE A 248 -8.30 -35.65 8.95
N VAL A 249 -8.63 -36.94 8.88
CA VAL A 249 -9.99 -37.43 9.05
C VAL A 249 -10.51 -37.10 10.44
N GLY A 250 -9.73 -37.33 11.51
CA GLY A 250 -10.09 -36.91 12.86
C GLY A 250 -10.29 -35.40 13.01
N TYR A 251 -9.48 -34.60 12.31
CA TYR A 251 -9.63 -33.14 12.25
C TYR A 251 -10.91 -32.71 11.52
N PHE A 252 -11.22 -33.33 10.36
CA PHE A 252 -12.48 -33.13 9.65
C PHE A 252 -13.70 -33.57 10.48
N HIS A 253 -13.57 -34.67 11.21
CA HIS A 253 -14.63 -35.21 12.04
C HIS A 253 -14.90 -34.37 13.30
N LYS A 254 -13.85 -33.77 13.89
CA LYS A 254 -13.94 -32.90 15.07
C LYS A 254 -14.53 -31.52 14.76
N TYR A 255 -14.22 -30.98 13.58
CA TYR A 255 -14.58 -29.60 13.25
C TYR A 255 -15.68 -29.47 12.19
N GLY A 256 -15.90 -30.48 11.36
CA GLY A 256 -16.88 -30.49 10.26
C GLY A 256 -16.40 -29.75 9.00
N VAL A 257 -16.74 -30.28 7.82
CA VAL A 257 -16.34 -29.75 6.50
C VAL A 257 -16.75 -28.28 6.33
N LEU A 258 -17.97 -27.91 6.73
CA LEU A 258 -18.49 -26.55 6.62
C LEU A 258 -17.66 -25.53 7.43
N ASN A 259 -17.27 -25.88 8.66
CA ASN A 259 -16.42 -25.01 9.48
C ASN A 259 -14.99 -24.95 8.95
N ILE A 260 -14.49 -26.02 8.34
CA ILE A 260 -13.17 -26.02 7.68
C ILE A 260 -13.17 -25.12 6.45
N VAL A 261 -14.22 -25.16 5.63
CA VAL A 261 -14.40 -24.22 4.51
C VAL A 261 -14.53 -22.79 5.04
N LYS A 262 -15.38 -22.52 6.04
CA LYS A 262 -15.45 -21.20 6.69
C LYS A 262 -14.10 -20.73 7.28
N ARG A 263 -13.28 -21.63 7.80
CA ARG A 263 -11.94 -21.33 8.36
C ARG A 263 -10.86 -21.16 7.29
N PHE A 264 -10.96 -21.88 6.18
CA PHE A 264 -10.14 -21.66 4.99
C PHE A 264 -10.48 -20.31 4.37
N LEU A 265 -11.77 -19.99 4.24
CA LEU A 265 -12.32 -18.68 3.87
C LEU A 265 -11.92 -17.57 4.86
N ALA A 266 -11.86 -17.83 6.17
CA ALA A 266 -11.36 -16.86 7.15
C ALA A 266 -9.86 -16.54 7.01
N LYS A 267 -9.11 -17.40 6.31
CA LYS A 267 -7.73 -17.12 5.88
C LYS A 267 -7.69 -16.23 4.63
N PHE A 268 -8.79 -16.15 3.86
CA PHE A 268 -8.89 -15.21 2.76
C PHE A 268 -9.00 -13.80 3.32
N THR A 269 -8.01 -13.02 2.92
CA THR A 269 -8.06 -11.56 2.95
C THR A 269 -9.33 -11.09 2.24
N TYR A 270 -10.18 -10.35 2.95
CA TYR A 270 -11.25 -9.59 2.33
C TYR A 270 -10.74 -8.22 1.91
N TRP A 271 -11.48 -7.57 1.00
CA TRP A 271 -11.11 -6.27 0.45
C TRP A 271 -12.08 -5.21 0.94
N LYS A 272 -11.57 -4.04 1.30
CA LYS A 272 -12.38 -2.89 1.70
C LYS A 272 -12.00 -1.65 0.91
N THR A 273 -12.98 -0.83 0.57
CA THR A 273 -12.75 0.40 -0.18
C THR A 273 -12.06 1.46 0.69
N VAL A 274 -11.11 2.17 0.09
CA VAL A 274 -10.53 3.41 0.62
C VAL A 274 -11.49 4.53 0.26
N ASP A 275 -12.37 4.87 1.19
CA ASP A 275 -13.36 5.93 1.03
C ASP A 275 -12.71 7.33 0.97
N ASN A 276 -13.51 8.33 0.60
CA ASN A 276 -13.04 9.70 0.47
C ASN A 276 -12.62 10.30 1.82
N TYR A 277 -13.24 9.88 2.93
CA TYR A 277 -12.86 10.30 4.27
C TYR A 277 -11.44 9.85 4.64
N LEU A 278 -11.11 8.58 4.38
CA LEU A 278 -9.76 8.05 4.60
C LEU A 278 -8.73 8.73 3.70
N LYS A 279 -9.05 8.98 2.43
CA LYS A 279 -8.18 9.77 1.53
C LYS A 279 -7.95 11.17 2.05
N ASN A 280 -9.03 11.86 2.43
CA ASN A 280 -8.98 13.20 3.01
C ASN A 280 -8.11 13.23 4.26
N PHE A 281 -8.30 12.27 5.17
CA PHE A 281 -7.54 12.20 6.42
C PHE A 281 -6.05 11.93 6.18
N ILE A 282 -5.70 10.94 5.35
CA ILE A 282 -4.29 10.66 5.01
C ILE A 282 -3.65 11.91 4.39
N PHE A 283 -4.32 12.52 3.42
CA PHE A 283 -3.79 13.69 2.74
C PHE A 283 -3.67 14.91 3.66
N SER A 284 -4.66 15.17 4.53
CA SER A 284 -4.63 16.29 5.47
C SER A 284 -3.49 16.17 6.48
N GLU A 285 -3.26 14.96 7.01
CA GLU A 285 -2.15 14.69 7.93
C GLU A 285 -0.79 14.90 7.24
N LEU A 286 -0.62 14.37 6.02
CA LEU A 286 0.61 14.59 5.24
C LEU A 286 0.80 16.06 4.85
N LYS A 287 -0.27 16.76 4.49
CA LYS A 287 -0.26 18.19 4.15
C LYS A 287 0.14 19.04 5.35
N ASN A 288 -0.43 18.77 6.53
CA ASN A 288 -0.08 19.45 7.78
C ASN A 288 1.39 19.22 8.15
N LYS A 289 1.88 17.98 8.04
CA LYS A 289 3.30 17.64 8.23
C LYS A 289 4.21 18.40 7.24
N SER A 290 3.83 18.46 5.97
CA SER A 290 4.57 19.21 4.95
C SER A 290 4.62 20.71 5.22
N GLN A 291 3.53 21.31 5.71
CA GLN A 291 3.48 22.73 6.06
C GLN A 291 4.37 23.07 7.26
N LYS A 292 4.46 22.17 8.25
CA LYS A 292 5.32 22.33 9.42
C LYS A 292 6.80 22.15 9.13
N ALA A 293 7.15 21.33 8.14
CA ALA A 293 8.53 21.10 7.73
C ALA A 293 9.00 22.25 6.81
N ILE A 294 9.74 23.21 7.37
CA ILE A 294 10.26 24.39 6.65
C ILE A 294 11.47 24.00 5.81
N ASN A 295 12.32 23.12 6.34
CA ASN A 295 13.54 22.66 5.69
C ASN A 295 13.55 21.13 5.50
N LEU A 296 14.58 20.66 4.80
CA LEU A 296 14.74 19.25 4.50
C LEU A 296 14.96 18.38 5.76
N ARG A 297 15.79 18.83 6.70
CA ARG A 297 16.05 18.10 7.94
C ARG A 297 14.77 17.87 8.74
N GLU A 298 13.94 18.89 8.90
CA GLU A 298 12.63 18.79 9.54
C GLU A 298 11.70 17.84 8.78
N ALA A 299 11.72 17.86 7.45
CA ALA A 299 10.94 16.92 6.65
C ALA A 299 11.38 15.47 6.89
N ILE A 300 12.69 15.20 6.99
CA ILE A 300 13.25 13.87 7.30
C ILE A 300 12.86 13.42 8.71
N GLU A 301 12.98 14.31 9.69
CA GLU A 301 12.59 14.03 11.08
C GLU A 301 11.10 13.70 11.15
N THR A 302 10.26 14.51 10.53
CA THR A 302 8.81 14.32 10.42
C THR A 302 8.42 13.01 9.74
N CYS A 303 9.24 12.52 8.80
CA CYS A 303 9.06 11.23 8.12
C CYS A 303 9.54 10.03 8.94
N SER A 304 10.42 10.28 9.93
CA SER A 304 10.98 9.26 10.80
C SER A 304 10.07 8.94 11.99
N GLU A 305 9.09 9.81 12.26
CA GLU A 305 8.08 9.60 13.29
C GLU A 305 7.15 8.43 12.95
N ARG A 306 6.89 7.57 13.93
CA ARG A 306 6.05 6.36 13.81
C ARG A 306 4.73 6.47 14.59
N GLY A 307 4.37 7.66 15.00
CA GLY A 307 3.26 7.99 15.90
C GLY A 307 3.64 8.96 17.02
N GLU A 308 4.90 9.42 17.07
CA GLU A 308 5.37 10.32 18.13
C GLU A 308 4.70 11.70 18.03
N ALA A 309 4.59 12.27 16.83
CA ALA A 309 3.90 13.55 16.63
C ALA A 309 2.41 13.48 16.98
N ALA A 310 1.73 12.39 16.61
CA ALA A 310 0.32 12.15 16.95
C ALA A 310 0.10 12.07 18.45
N LEU A 311 1.05 11.50 19.20
CA LEU A 311 1.01 11.47 20.66
C LEU A 311 1.30 12.84 21.29
N LEU A 312 2.22 13.63 20.72
CA LEU A 312 2.62 14.94 21.23
C LEU A 312 1.49 15.99 21.23
N HIS A 313 0.44 15.79 20.42
CA HIS A 313 -0.74 16.65 20.43
C HIS A 313 -1.45 16.74 21.79
N ASN A 314 -1.25 15.77 22.69
CA ASN A 314 -1.70 15.84 24.07
C ASN A 314 -0.58 15.35 25.01
N SER A 315 0.02 16.28 25.77
CA SER A 315 1.14 15.99 26.68
C SER A 315 0.85 14.86 27.68
N SER A 316 -0.39 14.77 28.18
CA SER A 316 -0.83 13.70 29.07
C SER A 316 -0.87 12.32 28.37
N SER A 317 -1.35 12.27 27.13
CA SER A 317 -1.38 11.05 26.33
C SER A 317 0.04 10.62 25.91
N TYR A 318 0.91 11.57 25.58
CA TYR A 318 2.30 11.30 25.21
C TYR A 318 3.07 10.56 26.31
N ILE A 319 3.09 11.10 27.54
CA ILE A 319 3.80 10.50 28.69
C ILE A 319 3.31 9.07 28.94
N LYS A 320 2.01 8.84 28.80
CA LYS A 320 1.37 7.56 29.08
C LYS A 320 1.58 6.51 27.99
N LEU A 321 1.70 6.92 26.72
CA LEU A 321 1.66 6.02 25.56
C LEU A 321 3.00 5.90 24.82
N LYS A 322 3.99 6.77 25.08
CA LYS A 322 5.31 6.79 24.40
C LYS A 322 5.99 5.42 24.36
N TRP A 323 5.89 4.65 25.45
CA TRP A 323 6.48 3.32 25.57
C TRP A 323 6.06 2.37 24.43
N SER A 324 4.81 2.49 23.94
CA SER A 324 4.25 1.61 22.91
C SER A 324 4.85 1.79 21.51
N ILE A 325 5.53 2.92 21.26
CA ILE A 325 6.18 3.24 19.98
C ILE A 325 7.71 3.24 20.14
N GLY A 326 8.22 3.68 21.30
CA GLY A 326 9.67 3.84 21.53
C GLY A 326 10.39 2.59 22.03
N GLU A 327 9.74 1.70 22.80
CA GLU A 327 10.40 0.52 23.40
C GLU A 327 10.48 -0.69 22.44
N PHE A 328 9.79 -0.62 21.31
CA PHE A 328 9.57 -1.74 20.39
C PHE A 328 10.14 -1.44 18.99
N GLN A 329 10.51 -2.50 18.26
CA GLN A 329 10.79 -2.35 16.83
C GLN A 329 9.50 -2.00 16.06
N TYR A 330 9.61 -1.35 14.89
CA TYR A 330 8.44 -0.88 14.14
C TYR A 330 7.36 -1.97 13.95
N ALA A 331 7.74 -3.16 13.51
CA ALA A 331 6.79 -4.24 13.29
C ALA A 331 6.19 -4.80 14.59
N GLU A 332 6.91 -4.73 15.70
CA GLU A 332 6.41 -5.10 17.03
C GLU A 332 5.37 -4.06 17.52
N SER A 333 5.67 -2.77 17.38
CA SER A 333 4.70 -1.69 17.63
C SER A 333 3.47 -1.82 16.74
N LEU A 334 3.63 -2.17 15.46
CA LEU A 334 2.52 -2.38 14.54
C LEU A 334 1.60 -3.51 15.02
N LEU A 335 2.16 -4.64 15.47
CA LEU A 335 1.39 -5.76 16.04
C LEU A 335 0.69 -5.37 17.34
N LEU A 336 1.41 -4.69 18.24
CA LEU A 336 0.91 -4.17 19.51
C LEU A 336 -0.29 -3.24 19.31
N TRP A 337 -0.15 -2.23 18.45
CA TRP A 337 -1.19 -1.26 18.14
C TRP A 337 -2.36 -1.89 17.38
N HIS A 338 -2.09 -2.86 16.48
CA HIS A 338 -3.15 -3.59 15.78
C HIS A 338 -4.04 -4.36 16.76
N LEU A 339 -3.44 -5.15 17.66
CA LEU A 339 -4.16 -5.83 18.73
C LEU A 339 -4.97 -4.85 19.59
N ALA A 340 -4.34 -3.77 20.07
CA ALA A 340 -5.01 -2.78 20.90
C ALA A 340 -6.22 -2.15 20.17
N THR A 341 -6.08 -1.88 18.87
CA THR A 341 -7.16 -1.36 18.02
C THR A 341 -8.34 -2.34 17.95
N GLN A 342 -8.09 -3.63 17.72
CA GLN A 342 -9.16 -4.64 17.70
C GLN A 342 -9.89 -4.76 19.03
N LEU A 343 -9.14 -4.75 20.14
CA LEU A 343 -9.71 -4.85 21.49
C LEU A 343 -10.62 -3.65 21.81
N ILE A 344 -10.16 -2.43 21.55
CA ILE A 344 -10.94 -1.21 21.80
C ILE A 344 -12.17 -1.18 20.90
N SER A 345 -12.01 -1.46 19.61
CA SER A 345 -13.12 -1.36 18.67
C SER A 345 -14.23 -2.36 18.92
N ASN A 346 -13.87 -3.63 19.17
CA ASN A 346 -14.87 -4.63 19.52
C ASN A 346 -15.59 -4.25 20.82
N ASN A 347 -14.89 -3.67 21.80
CA ASN A 347 -15.54 -3.20 23.03
C ASN A 347 -16.53 -2.05 22.75
N THR A 348 -16.18 -1.11 21.88
CA THR A 348 -17.06 -0.01 21.47
C THR A 348 -18.30 -0.53 20.73
N GLU A 349 -18.13 -1.48 19.82
CA GLU A 349 -19.24 -2.14 19.11
C GLU A 349 -20.17 -2.89 20.06
N GLN A 350 -19.63 -3.67 21.00
CA GLN A 350 -20.44 -4.37 21.99
C GLN A 350 -21.22 -3.40 22.88
N LYS A 351 -20.58 -2.32 23.38
CA LYS A 351 -21.28 -1.31 24.18
C LYS A 351 -22.42 -0.66 23.39
N ARG A 352 -22.17 -0.34 22.11
CA ARG A 352 -23.18 0.22 21.22
C ARG A 352 -24.33 -0.75 20.97
N SER A 353 -24.05 -2.03 20.73
CA SER A 353 -25.06 -3.07 20.57
C SER A 353 -25.88 -3.28 21.84
N LYS A 354 -25.24 -3.40 23.02
CA LYS A 354 -25.93 -3.50 24.31
C LYS A 354 -26.82 -2.28 24.58
N SER A 355 -26.33 -1.07 24.26
CA SER A 355 -27.12 0.16 24.36
C SER A 355 -28.32 0.16 23.41
N PHE A 356 -28.12 -0.26 22.16
CA PHE A 356 -29.19 -0.38 21.18
C PHE A 356 -30.26 -1.37 21.63
N TRP A 357 -29.88 -2.56 22.09
CA TRP A 357 -30.84 -3.56 22.60
C TRP A 357 -31.53 -3.12 23.89
N LYS A 358 -30.86 -2.34 24.74
CA LYS A 358 -31.49 -1.73 25.93
C LYS A 358 -32.54 -0.71 25.51
N LEU A 359 -32.22 0.17 24.56
CA LEU A 359 -33.15 1.15 24.00
C LEU A 359 -34.30 0.47 23.26
N PHE A 360 -34.02 -0.53 22.43
CA PHE A 360 -35.02 -1.33 21.73
C PHE A 360 -35.93 -2.08 22.71
N GLY A 361 -35.36 -2.69 23.76
CA GLY A 361 -36.14 -3.33 24.83
C GLY A 361 -37.00 -2.34 25.63
N GLN A 362 -36.54 -1.10 25.82
CA GLN A 362 -37.33 -0.01 26.44
C GLN A 362 -38.43 0.50 25.49
N CYS A 363 -38.14 0.66 24.19
CA CYS A 363 -39.10 1.07 23.17
C CYS A 363 -40.13 -0.04 22.86
N CYS A 364 -39.77 -1.32 22.99
CA CYS A 364 -40.73 -2.43 22.91
C CYS A 364 -41.67 -2.51 24.14
N PHE A 365 -41.39 -1.76 25.21
CA PHE A 365 -42.29 -1.58 26.35
C PHE A 365 -43.21 -0.35 26.17
N GLN A 366 -42.89 0.55 25.22
CA GLN A 366 -43.66 1.75 24.90
C GLN A 366 -44.08 1.71 23.43
N THR A 367 -45.18 1.00 23.13
CA THR A 367 -45.71 0.85 21.78
C THR A 367 -45.91 2.22 21.09
N CYS A 368 -45.30 2.35 19.91
CA CYS A 368 -45.55 3.32 18.83
C CYS A 368 -45.30 4.82 19.11
N ILE A 369 -44.21 5.39 18.55
CA ILE A 369 -44.22 6.67 17.79
C ILE A 369 -43.12 6.67 16.70
N SER A 370 -43.60 6.79 15.46
CA SER A 370 -43.07 7.37 14.20
C SER A 370 -41.57 7.48 13.83
N GLN A 371 -41.34 7.11 12.57
CA GLN A 371 -40.62 7.83 11.49
C GLN A 371 -39.09 8.04 11.55
N CYS A 372 -38.47 7.47 10.51
CA CYS A 372 -37.28 7.83 9.73
C CYS A 372 -36.36 8.95 10.22
N HIS A 373 -35.06 8.68 10.15
CA HIS A 373 -34.10 9.64 9.56
C HIS A 373 -33.13 8.88 8.65
N ASN A 374 -33.36 9.00 7.33
CA ASN A 374 -32.30 8.88 6.34
C ASN A 374 -31.61 10.24 6.31
N ASP A 375 -30.38 10.31 6.80
CA ASP A 375 -29.53 11.48 6.59
C ASP A 375 -28.48 11.13 5.56
N ASP A 376 -28.84 11.37 4.29
CA ASP A 376 -27.87 11.67 3.24
C ASP A 376 -27.49 13.15 3.42
N ASP A 377 -26.52 13.44 4.28
CA ASP A 377 -25.93 14.78 4.39
C ASP A 377 -24.53 14.80 3.76
N GLU A 378 -24.50 15.34 2.55
CA GLU A 378 -23.32 15.80 1.84
C GLU A 378 -22.79 17.07 2.54
N SER A 379 -22.03 16.89 3.62
CA SER A 379 -21.40 17.98 4.38
C SER A 379 -19.90 18.03 4.07
N SER A 380 -19.52 18.83 3.08
CA SER A 380 -18.15 19.26 2.89
C SER A 380 -17.76 20.29 3.97
N GLY A 381 -17.09 19.86 5.04
CA GLY A 381 -16.36 20.78 5.93
C GLY A 381 -16.48 20.60 7.44
N SER A 382 -17.16 19.58 7.96
CA SER A 382 -17.21 19.32 9.41
C SER A 382 -16.04 18.43 9.88
N ASN A 383 -15.52 18.69 11.09
CA ASN A 383 -14.51 17.84 11.72
C ASN A 383 -15.01 16.39 11.79
N PRO A 384 -14.18 15.38 11.48
CA PRO A 384 -14.64 13.99 11.50
C PRO A 384 -15.24 13.61 12.85
N SER A 385 -16.41 12.99 12.82
CA SER A 385 -17.05 12.37 13.97
C SER A 385 -16.16 11.30 14.60
N GLU A 386 -16.35 11.01 15.89
CA GLU A 386 -15.62 9.94 16.59
C GLU A 386 -15.74 8.59 15.85
N ARG A 387 -16.88 8.33 15.19
CA ARG A 387 -17.12 7.12 14.40
C ARG A 387 -16.26 7.05 13.14
N GLU A 388 -15.98 8.17 12.50
CA GLU A 388 -15.13 8.21 11.29
C GLU A 388 -13.68 7.91 11.64
N TYR A 389 -13.16 8.48 12.74
CA TYR A 389 -11.84 8.12 13.25
C TYR A 389 -11.74 6.63 13.63
N GLU A 390 -12.78 6.07 14.27
CA GLU A 390 -12.86 4.62 14.54
C GLU A 390 -12.76 3.80 13.24
N LYS A 391 -13.52 4.16 12.21
CA LYS A 391 -13.50 3.48 10.89
C LYS A 391 -12.12 3.57 10.24
N ILE A 392 -11.49 4.75 10.25
CA ILE A 392 -10.14 4.99 9.73
C ILE A 392 -9.13 4.08 10.43
N CYS A 393 -9.15 4.06 11.77
CA CYS A 393 -8.27 3.22 12.57
C CYS A 393 -8.40 1.74 12.19
N LYS A 394 -9.62 1.21 12.09
CA LYS A 394 -9.85 -0.18 11.68
C LYS A 394 -9.28 -0.48 10.30
N VAL A 395 -9.56 0.40 9.31
CA VAL A 395 -9.14 0.17 7.92
C VAL A 395 -7.63 0.17 7.79
N ILE A 396 -6.95 1.19 8.33
CA ILE A 396 -5.49 1.27 8.27
C ILE A 396 -4.86 0.14 9.07
N SER A 397 -5.35 -0.13 10.28
CA SER A 397 -4.81 -1.19 11.13
C SER A 397 -4.89 -2.57 10.48
N ASN A 398 -6.06 -2.95 9.94
CA ASN A 398 -6.25 -4.22 9.25
C ASN A 398 -5.46 -4.28 7.92
N TYR A 399 -5.32 -3.15 7.24
CA TYR A 399 -4.49 -3.05 6.04
C TYR A 399 -3.01 -3.26 6.35
N MET A 400 -2.48 -2.56 7.34
CA MET A 400 -1.07 -2.64 7.72
C MET A 400 -0.71 -4.04 8.23
N PHE A 401 -1.59 -4.68 9.01
CA PHE A 401 -1.39 -6.08 9.40
C PHE A 401 -1.47 -7.03 8.19
N SER A 402 -2.38 -6.78 7.24
CA SER A 402 -2.44 -7.54 5.99
C SER A 402 -1.14 -7.41 5.18
N ILE A 403 -0.57 -6.21 5.06
CA ILE A 403 0.73 -5.99 4.40
C ILE A 403 1.85 -6.72 5.13
N LEU A 404 1.89 -6.66 6.47
CA LEU A 404 2.89 -7.37 7.28
C LEU A 404 2.89 -8.87 6.99
N VAL A 405 1.71 -9.49 6.94
CA VAL A 405 1.60 -10.96 6.77
C VAL A 405 1.69 -11.40 5.31
N ASN A 406 1.06 -10.67 4.38
CA ASN A 406 0.91 -11.10 2.99
C ASN A 406 1.97 -10.50 2.06
N LYS A 407 2.54 -9.33 2.39
CA LYS A 407 3.53 -8.61 1.58
C LYS A 407 4.72 -8.10 2.42
N PRO A 408 5.38 -8.95 3.24
CA PRO A 408 6.46 -8.50 4.14
C PRO A 408 7.61 -7.81 3.40
N VAL A 409 7.84 -8.13 2.13
CA VAL A 409 8.86 -7.47 1.28
C VAL A 409 8.69 -5.94 1.23
N MET A 410 7.45 -5.41 1.29
CA MET A 410 7.21 -3.96 1.34
C MET A 410 7.66 -3.33 2.65
N LEU A 411 7.70 -4.10 3.75
CA LEU A 411 8.14 -3.62 5.06
C LEU A 411 9.56 -4.04 5.38
N ALA A 412 10.26 -4.73 4.47
CA ALA A 412 11.53 -5.40 4.75
C ALA A 412 12.56 -4.55 5.52
N PRO A 413 12.75 -3.25 5.23
CA PRO A 413 13.70 -2.41 5.97
C PRO A 413 13.33 -2.15 7.44
N VAL A 414 12.06 -2.35 7.82
CA VAL A 414 11.50 -2.04 9.14
C VAL A 414 10.94 -3.27 9.87
N LEU A 415 11.12 -4.47 9.30
CA LEU A 415 10.57 -5.72 9.84
C LEU A 415 11.26 -6.20 11.12
N GLY A 416 12.58 -6.04 11.23
CA GLY A 416 13.33 -6.61 12.36
C GLY A 416 13.00 -8.09 12.62
N ASN A 417 12.81 -8.46 13.89
CA ASN A 417 12.50 -9.83 14.31
C ASN A 417 10.99 -10.15 14.40
N TRP A 418 10.15 -9.43 13.64
CA TRP A 418 8.68 -9.53 13.75
C TRP A 418 8.13 -10.95 13.67
N ASN A 419 8.71 -11.84 12.86
CA ASN A 419 8.25 -13.22 12.69
C ASN A 419 8.23 -13.99 14.02
N VAL A 420 9.23 -13.75 14.87
CA VAL A 420 9.35 -14.37 16.19
C VAL A 420 8.25 -13.83 17.10
N VAL A 421 8.14 -12.51 17.19
CA VAL A 421 7.15 -11.81 18.03
C VAL A 421 5.73 -12.16 17.61
N PHE A 422 5.46 -12.20 16.30
CA PHE A 422 4.16 -12.58 15.74
C PHE A 422 3.80 -14.02 16.09
N ARG A 423 4.73 -14.96 15.91
CA ARG A 423 4.52 -16.37 16.24
C ARG A 423 4.28 -16.57 17.73
N ASP A 424 5.09 -15.95 18.58
CA ASP A 424 4.98 -16.04 20.03
C ASP A 424 3.65 -15.44 20.52
N THR A 425 3.23 -14.32 19.91
CA THR A 425 1.94 -13.68 20.18
C THR A 425 0.75 -14.53 19.75
N CYS A 426 0.80 -15.14 18.58
CA CYS A 426 -0.23 -16.09 18.17
C CYS A 426 -0.26 -17.32 19.08
N ALA A 427 0.90 -17.81 19.53
CA ALA A 427 0.97 -18.97 20.43
C ALA A 427 0.38 -18.65 21.81
N GLU A 428 0.68 -17.46 22.36
CA GLU A 428 0.09 -16.99 23.62
C GLU A 428 -1.42 -16.79 23.50
N ALA A 429 -1.89 -16.14 22.41
CA ALA A 429 -3.31 -15.95 22.15
C ALA A 429 -4.05 -17.28 22.03
N ASN A 430 -3.50 -18.25 21.29
CA ASN A 430 -4.11 -19.57 21.12
C ASN A 430 -4.22 -20.31 22.46
N ARG A 431 -3.15 -20.33 23.27
CA ARG A 431 -3.20 -20.92 24.62
C ARG A 431 -4.28 -20.27 25.48
N PHE A 432 -4.38 -18.94 25.42
CA PHE A 432 -5.39 -18.20 26.16
C PHE A 432 -6.82 -18.54 25.71
N PHE A 433 -7.04 -18.68 24.39
CA PHE A 433 -8.34 -19.04 23.82
C PHE A 433 -8.74 -20.47 24.14
N ASP A 434 -7.80 -21.42 24.04
CA ASP A 434 -8.04 -22.82 24.36
C ASP A 434 -8.39 -22.99 25.85
N MET A 435 -7.65 -22.33 26.74
CA MET A 435 -7.87 -22.37 28.19
C MET A 435 -9.28 -21.87 28.58
N HIS A 436 -9.78 -20.86 27.87
CA HIS A 436 -11.11 -20.28 28.14
C HIS A 436 -12.20 -20.80 27.19
N LYS A 437 -11.91 -21.79 26.34
CA LYS A 437 -12.83 -22.35 25.33
C LYS A 437 -13.47 -21.27 24.44
N LEU A 438 -12.68 -20.29 24.02
CA LEU A 438 -13.12 -19.15 23.21
C LEU A 438 -13.08 -19.48 21.72
N SER A 439 -14.23 -19.41 21.06
CA SER A 439 -14.36 -19.63 19.60
C SER A 439 -14.88 -18.40 18.84
N ASN A 440 -15.40 -17.40 19.55
CA ASN A 440 -16.00 -16.21 18.98
C ASN A 440 -15.06 -15.00 19.15
N HIS A 441 -14.77 -14.30 18.05
CA HIS A 441 -13.94 -13.10 18.01
C HIS A 441 -14.32 -12.07 19.08
N SER A 442 -15.61 -11.75 19.19
CA SER A 442 -16.09 -10.71 20.11
C SER A 442 -15.89 -11.10 21.58
N LYS A 443 -16.18 -12.36 21.92
CA LYS A 443 -15.94 -12.90 23.27
C LYS A 443 -14.45 -12.97 23.60
N ALA A 444 -13.62 -13.30 22.61
CA ALA A 444 -12.17 -13.34 22.77
C ALA A 444 -11.61 -11.95 23.12
N CYS A 445 -12.00 -10.93 22.36
CA CYS A 445 -11.62 -9.54 22.64
C CYS A 445 -12.07 -9.07 24.04
N GLU A 446 -13.33 -9.36 24.41
CA GLU A 446 -13.88 -9.02 25.72
C GLU A 446 -13.10 -9.68 26.86
N LYS A 447 -12.81 -10.99 26.72
CA LYS A 447 -12.09 -11.73 27.75
C LYS A 447 -10.64 -11.26 27.88
N ILE A 448 -9.92 -11.04 26.78
CA ILE A 448 -8.56 -10.47 26.80
C ILE A 448 -8.58 -9.14 27.55
N LEU A 449 -9.50 -8.24 27.19
CA LEU A 449 -9.55 -6.89 27.75
C LEU A 449 -9.96 -6.86 29.24
N SER A 450 -10.66 -7.89 29.72
CA SER A 450 -11.02 -8.07 31.13
C SER A 450 -9.86 -8.47 32.02
N VAL A 451 -8.78 -9.03 31.45
CA VAL A 451 -7.60 -9.41 32.23
C VAL A 451 -6.88 -8.14 32.68
N LYS A 452 -6.55 -8.05 33.97
CA LYS A 452 -5.62 -7.05 34.49
C LYS A 452 -4.21 -7.64 34.48
N PRO A 453 -3.40 -7.42 33.44
CA PRO A 453 -2.02 -7.92 33.44
C PRO A 453 -1.24 -7.26 34.59
N LYS A 454 -0.50 -8.09 35.36
CA LYS A 454 0.18 -7.65 36.59
C LYS A 454 1.41 -6.76 36.32
N VAL A 455 2.12 -6.90 35.19
CA VAL A 455 3.31 -6.10 34.81
C VAL A 455 3.49 -6.12 33.27
N ARG A 456 4.08 -5.07 32.67
CA ARG A 456 4.53 -5.04 31.25
C ARG A 456 5.63 -6.09 31.01
N SER A 457 5.57 -6.81 29.90
CA SER A 457 6.54 -7.89 29.60
C SER A 457 7.98 -7.37 29.44
N THR A 458 8.17 -6.10 29.09
CA THR A 458 9.50 -5.47 28.95
C THR A 458 10.31 -5.41 30.26
N ALA A 459 9.66 -5.45 31.42
CA ALA A 459 10.34 -5.48 32.72
C ALA A 459 10.94 -6.85 33.08
N MET A 460 10.57 -7.91 32.35
CA MET A 460 11.04 -9.29 32.58
C MET A 460 11.69 -9.87 31.30
N LYS A 461 12.61 -9.12 30.69
CA LYS A 461 13.37 -9.55 29.48
C LYS A 461 14.41 -10.63 29.80
N GLY A 462 14.01 -11.67 30.55
CA GLY A 462 14.65 -12.99 30.56
C GLY A 462 14.12 -13.84 29.40
N GLU A 463 14.65 -15.05 29.22
CA GLU A 463 14.44 -16.00 28.10
C GLU A 463 12.98 -16.42 27.78
N ARG A 464 11.97 -15.76 28.33
CA ARG A 464 10.54 -16.03 28.12
C ARG A 464 9.99 -15.22 26.92
N SER A 465 9.04 -15.83 26.21
CA SER A 465 8.46 -15.41 24.91
C SER A 465 8.34 -13.90 24.67
N LYS A 466 8.69 -13.43 23.45
CA LYS A 466 8.63 -12.02 23.04
C LYS A 466 7.22 -11.56 22.64
N SER A 467 6.18 -12.08 23.28
CA SER A 467 4.81 -11.75 22.90
C SER A 467 4.42 -10.33 23.32
N VAL A 468 3.60 -9.69 22.49
CA VAL A 468 3.00 -8.37 22.75
C VAL A 468 1.51 -8.44 23.13
N LEU A 469 0.94 -9.64 23.38
CA LEU A 469 -0.51 -9.79 23.59
C LEU A 469 -1.00 -9.01 24.81
N PHE A 470 -0.36 -9.20 25.96
CA PHE A 470 -0.75 -8.53 27.19
C PHE A 470 -0.28 -7.06 27.25
N ASP A 471 0.82 -6.73 26.59
CA ASP A 471 1.21 -5.32 26.38
C ASP A 471 0.13 -4.58 25.57
N ALA A 472 -0.44 -5.22 24.55
CA ALA A 472 -1.53 -4.64 23.75
C ALA A 472 -2.81 -4.45 24.60
N CYS A 473 -3.07 -5.33 25.56
CA CYS A 473 -4.16 -5.18 26.52
C CYS A 473 -3.93 -3.95 27.43
N ILE A 474 -2.70 -3.75 27.92
CA ILE A 474 -2.33 -2.55 28.70
C ILE A 474 -2.56 -1.29 27.88
N LEU A 475 -2.05 -1.26 26.65
CA LEU A 475 -2.23 -0.15 25.72
C LEU A 475 -3.72 0.13 25.47
N ALA A 476 -4.53 -0.91 25.25
CA ALA A 476 -5.96 -0.79 25.04
C ALA A 476 -6.69 -0.20 26.27
N GLN A 477 -6.31 -0.62 27.48
CA GLN A 477 -6.87 -0.08 28.73
C GLN A 477 -6.46 1.39 28.94
N GLN A 478 -5.22 1.76 28.61
CA GLN A 478 -4.74 3.13 28.69
C GLN A 478 -5.49 4.06 27.74
N LEU A 479 -5.64 3.66 26.46
CA LEU A 479 -6.37 4.40 25.42
C LEU A 479 -7.87 4.51 25.70
N LYS A 480 -8.48 3.52 26.37
CA LYS A 480 -9.90 3.58 26.75
C LYS A 480 -10.24 4.76 27.65
N ASN A 481 -9.28 5.21 28.46
CA ASN A 481 -9.45 6.32 29.39
C ASN A 481 -9.19 7.69 28.74
N GLU A 482 -8.73 7.73 27.47
CA GLU A 482 -8.49 8.96 26.73
C GLU A 482 -9.78 9.43 26.04
N LYS A 483 -10.17 10.71 26.24
CA LYS A 483 -11.39 11.29 25.64
C LYS A 483 -11.34 11.29 24.10
N SER A 484 -10.18 11.61 23.53
CA SER A 484 -9.95 11.73 22.07
C SER A 484 -9.23 10.52 21.48
N ARG A 485 -9.37 9.33 22.09
CA ARG A 485 -8.62 8.10 21.72
C ARG A 485 -8.60 7.81 20.22
N TRP A 486 -9.73 7.92 19.53
CA TRP A 486 -9.81 7.56 18.11
C TRP A 486 -9.06 8.55 17.22
N LYS A 487 -9.08 9.85 17.58
CA LYS A 487 -8.30 10.88 16.89
C LYS A 487 -6.80 10.68 17.08
N ILE A 488 -6.37 10.34 18.29
CA ILE A 488 -4.97 10.02 18.60
C ILE A 488 -4.55 8.77 17.81
N MET A 489 -5.34 7.70 17.90
CA MET A 489 -5.06 6.44 17.22
C MET A 489 -5.02 6.58 15.70
N SER A 490 -5.91 7.38 15.10
CA SER A 490 -5.90 7.59 13.65
C SER A 490 -4.65 8.31 13.19
N GLY A 491 -4.17 9.31 13.94
CA GLY A 491 -2.89 9.97 13.70
C GLY A 491 -1.72 8.99 13.77
N VAL A 492 -1.64 8.18 14.83
CA VAL A 492 -0.60 7.15 14.97
C VAL A 492 -0.63 6.16 13.81
N TRP A 493 -1.80 5.71 13.38
CA TRP A 493 -1.92 4.80 12.24
C TRP A 493 -1.46 5.41 10.91
N VAL A 494 -1.77 6.68 10.65
CA VAL A 494 -1.28 7.38 9.45
C VAL A 494 0.23 7.59 9.51
N GLU A 495 0.80 7.87 10.68
CA GLU A 495 2.25 7.93 10.84
C GLU A 495 2.92 6.58 10.63
N MET A 496 2.38 5.49 11.19
CA MET A 496 2.89 4.14 10.92
C MET A 496 2.81 3.78 9.44
N LEU A 497 1.72 4.14 8.75
CA LEU A 497 1.56 3.96 7.31
C LEU A 497 2.61 4.77 6.54
N SER A 498 2.80 6.04 6.89
CA SER A 498 3.76 6.95 6.26
C SER A 498 5.20 6.49 6.46
N TYR A 499 5.54 6.06 7.68
CA TYR A 499 6.84 5.51 8.03
C TYR A 499 7.15 4.24 7.22
N ALA A 500 6.20 3.32 7.10
CA ALA A 500 6.36 2.15 6.24
C ALA A 500 6.50 2.51 4.76
N ALA A 501 5.71 3.48 4.28
CA ALA A 501 5.72 3.91 2.89
C ALA A 501 7.09 4.48 2.52
N ILE A 502 7.65 5.38 3.34
CA ILE A 502 8.92 6.04 3.01
C ILE A 502 10.14 5.13 3.17
N ASN A 503 10.07 4.15 4.06
CA ASN A 503 11.14 3.17 4.26
C ASN A 503 11.05 1.98 3.29
N CYS A 504 9.92 1.77 2.63
CA CYS A 504 9.80 0.76 1.59
C CYS A 504 10.68 1.12 0.40
N ARG A 505 11.40 0.14 -0.14
CA ARG A 505 12.34 0.38 -1.25
C ARG A 505 11.55 0.83 -2.49
N PRO A 506 11.97 1.91 -3.20
CA PRO A 506 11.24 2.41 -4.38
C PRO A 506 10.98 1.35 -5.47
N PHE A 507 11.95 0.46 -5.73
CA PHE A 507 11.77 -0.65 -6.67
C PHE A 507 10.64 -1.62 -6.23
N VAL A 508 10.43 -1.81 -4.92
CA VAL A 508 9.36 -2.67 -4.41
C VAL A 508 7.99 -2.03 -4.64
N HIS A 509 7.86 -0.71 -4.47
CA HIS A 509 6.65 0.04 -4.86
C HIS A 509 6.34 -0.16 -6.34
N ALA A 510 7.33 0.05 -7.20
CA ALA A 510 7.24 -0.17 -8.64
C ALA A 510 6.81 -1.60 -8.99
N GLN A 511 7.37 -2.62 -8.32
CA GLN A 511 6.97 -4.01 -8.54
C GLN A 511 5.50 -4.27 -8.19
N GLN A 512 4.97 -3.66 -7.13
CA GLN A 512 3.56 -3.85 -6.74
C GLN A 512 2.55 -3.25 -7.72
N LEU A 513 2.96 -2.34 -8.60
CA LEU A 513 2.08 -1.81 -9.64
C LEU A 513 1.56 -2.92 -10.58
N SER A 514 2.37 -3.96 -10.82
CA SER A 514 1.92 -5.15 -11.58
C SER A 514 0.80 -5.95 -10.91
N LYS A 515 0.53 -5.70 -9.62
CA LYS A 515 -0.44 -6.43 -8.80
C LYS A 515 -1.65 -5.56 -8.41
N GLY A 516 -1.87 -4.44 -9.10
CA GLY A 516 -3.06 -3.58 -8.92
C GLY A 516 -2.86 -2.33 -8.07
N GLY A 517 -1.62 -2.00 -7.69
CA GLY A 517 -1.29 -0.81 -6.89
C GLY A 517 -1.68 -0.98 -5.41
N GLU A 518 -0.86 -0.44 -4.52
CA GLU A 518 -1.05 -0.54 -3.07
C GLU A 518 -1.24 0.85 -2.46
N LEU A 519 -2.14 1.00 -1.47
CA LEU A 519 -2.32 2.28 -0.74
C LEU A 519 -0.97 2.78 -0.18
N LEU A 520 -0.11 1.88 0.29
CA LEU A 520 1.25 2.20 0.72
C LEU A 520 2.09 2.90 -0.37
N THR A 521 1.87 2.55 -1.65
CA THR A 521 2.55 3.19 -2.80
C THR A 521 1.96 4.56 -3.12
N PHE A 522 0.65 4.72 -2.98
CA PHE A 522 0.00 6.03 -3.07
C PHE A 522 0.51 6.97 -1.98
N THR A 523 0.56 6.50 -0.73
CA THR A 523 1.12 7.27 0.40
C THR A 523 2.57 7.65 0.15
N TRP A 524 3.40 6.72 -0.33
CA TRP A 524 4.80 7.00 -0.68
C TRP A 524 4.93 8.12 -1.71
N LEU A 525 4.18 8.05 -2.82
CA LEU A 525 4.30 9.07 -3.87
C LEU A 525 3.73 10.42 -3.41
N LEU A 526 2.61 10.44 -2.69
CA LEU A 526 2.06 11.65 -2.05
C LEU A 526 3.08 12.32 -1.11
N MET A 527 3.77 11.53 -0.27
CA MET A 527 4.81 12.04 0.60
C MET A 527 5.94 12.71 -0.20
N ASN A 528 6.42 12.09 -1.28
CA ASN A 528 7.47 12.69 -2.11
C ASN A 528 7.01 14.00 -2.75
N HIS A 529 5.77 14.07 -3.26
CA HIS A 529 5.23 15.30 -3.83
C HIS A 529 5.03 16.41 -2.79
N LEU A 530 4.67 16.06 -1.56
CA LEU A 530 4.57 16.98 -0.43
C LEU A 530 5.95 17.34 0.16
N GLY A 531 7.04 16.92 -0.48
CA GLY A 531 8.40 17.21 -0.03
C GLY A 531 8.85 16.42 1.20
N LEU A 532 8.11 15.38 1.60
CA LEU A 532 8.36 14.49 2.73
C LEU A 532 9.17 13.25 2.29
N GLY A 533 10.20 13.44 1.46
CA GLY A 533 11.02 12.34 0.92
C GLY A 533 12.34 12.13 1.67
N MET A 534 12.73 10.89 1.97
CA MET A 534 14.04 10.61 2.58
C MET A 534 15.22 10.78 1.60
N GLN A 535 14.94 10.73 0.30
CA GLN A 535 15.95 10.74 -0.77
C GLN A 535 16.68 12.09 -0.87
N PHE A 536 16.12 13.14 -0.27
CA PHE A 536 16.72 14.46 -0.31
C PHE A 536 17.90 14.61 0.67
N ALA A 537 18.01 13.76 1.70
CA ALA A 537 19.05 13.81 2.73
C ALA A 537 20.48 13.74 2.16
N ASP A 538 20.69 12.88 1.18
CA ASP A 538 22.01 12.66 0.57
C ASP A 538 22.47 13.86 -0.27
N GLN A 539 21.55 14.65 -0.83
CA GLN A 539 21.89 15.85 -1.61
C GLN A 539 22.46 16.95 -0.73
N GLU A 540 21.87 17.19 0.44
CA GLU A 540 22.31 18.24 1.36
C GLU A 540 23.65 17.87 2.01
N GLN A 541 23.85 16.59 2.32
CA GLN A 541 25.13 16.09 2.83
C GLN A 541 26.24 16.15 1.76
N GLN A 542 25.94 15.82 0.51
CA GLN A 542 26.90 15.95 -0.60
C GLN A 542 27.16 17.41 -0.97
N ALA A 543 26.15 18.30 -0.94
CA ALA A 543 26.32 19.72 -1.19
C ALA A 543 27.11 20.42 -0.08
N ALA A 544 26.86 20.07 1.19
CA ALA A 544 27.63 20.55 2.33
C ALA A 544 29.09 20.06 2.27
N THR A 545 29.31 18.78 1.94
CA THR A 545 30.67 18.24 1.80
C THR A 545 31.43 18.89 0.64
N LYS A 546 30.76 19.21 -0.47
CA LYS A 546 31.35 19.94 -1.60
C LYS A 546 31.66 21.41 -1.26
N MET A 547 30.79 22.09 -0.51
CA MET A 547 31.07 23.47 -0.07
C MET A 547 32.23 23.53 0.94
N VAL A 548 32.32 22.56 1.85
CA VAL A 548 33.45 22.45 2.80
C VAL A 548 34.76 22.07 2.11
N ALA A 549 34.73 21.42 0.95
CA ALA A 549 35.93 21.10 0.17
C ALA A 549 36.41 22.24 -0.75
N ILE A 550 35.62 23.31 -0.88
CA ILE A 550 35.91 24.50 -1.71
C ILE A 550 36.34 25.70 -0.84
N ILE A 551 36.13 25.63 0.49
CA ILE A 551 36.67 26.54 1.51
C ILE A 551 37.94 25.91 2.06
#